data_AF-A0A0Q7TZL6-F1
#
_entry.id   AF-A0A0Q7TZL6-F1
#
_cell.length_a   1.000
_cell.length_b   1.000
_cell.length_c   1.000
_cell.angle_alpha   90.00
_cell.angle_beta   90.00
_cell.angle_gamma   90.00
#
_symmetry.space_group_name_H-M   'P 1'
#
loop_
_entity.id
_entity.type
_entity.pdbx_description
1 polymer ?
#
loop_
_entity_poly.entity_id
_entity_poly.type
_entity_poly.pdbx_seq_one_letter_code
_entity_poly.pdbx_strand_id
1 'polypeptide(L)' 'MGRRYQREHDQRAWLAWHIAYLPRSEKPVPLDRLLSRARPREPQTDEEAFEIVKLLNAAYGGTIVT' A
#
# COMPACT_ATOMS: atom_id res chain seq x y z
N MET A 1 -4.19 -11.25 8.19
CA MET A 1 -5.12 -10.94 7.08
C MET A 1 -5.64 -12.23 6.48
N GLY A 2 -6.96 -12.35 6.26
CA GLY A 2 -7.56 -13.57 5.72
C GLY A 2 -7.27 -13.78 4.23
N ARG A 3 -7.30 -15.04 3.77
CA ARG A 3 -7.07 -15.45 2.36
C ARG A 3 -7.93 -14.68 1.34
N ARG A 4 -9.14 -14.27 1.72
CA ARG A 4 -10.04 -13.48 0.87
C ARG A 4 -9.47 -12.09 0.56
N TYR A 5 -8.94 -11.40 1.58
CA TYR A 5 -8.41 -10.06 1.42
C TYR A 5 -7.16 -10.04 0.53
N GLN A 6 -6.29 -11.05 0.67
CA GLN A 6 -5.12 -11.23 -0.21
C GLN A 6 -5.54 -11.40 -1.68
N ARG A 7 -6.52 -12.26 -1.95
CA ARG A 7 -7.04 -12.46 -3.32
C ARG A 7 -7.61 -11.17 -3.91
N GLU A 8 -8.40 -10.43 -3.15
CA GLU A 8 -8.98 -9.16 -3.61
C GLU A 8 -7.90 -8.10 -3.87
N HIS A 9 -6.88 -8.03 -2.99
CA HIS A 9 -5.71 -7.18 -3.20
C HIS A 9 -4.96 -7.54 -4.48
N ASP A 10 -4.64 -8.82 -4.68
CA ASP A 10 -3.88 -9.31 -5.84
C ASP A 10 -4.61 -9.04 -7.15
N GLN A 11 -5.94 -9.22 -7.18
CA GLN A 11 -6.75 -8.90 -8.36
C GLN A 11 -6.71 -7.40 -8.69
N ARG A 12 -6.80 -6.54 -7.67
CA ARG A 12 -6.72 -5.08 -7.86
C ARG A 12 -5.32 -4.64 -8.30
N ALA A 13 -4.28 -5.20 -7.70
CA ALA A 13 -2.90 -4.94 -8.06
C ALA A 13 -2.61 -5.34 -9.52
N TRP A 14 -3.12 -6.50 -9.94
CA TRP A 14 -3.02 -6.97 -11.32
C TRP A 14 -3.70 -6.00 -12.30
N LEU A 15 -4.93 -5.57 -12.00
CA LEU A 15 -5.68 -4.65 -12.86
C LEU A 15 -4.97 -3.28 -12.96
N ALA A 16 -4.57 -2.72 -11.81
CA ALA A 16 -3.88 -1.43 -11.75
C ALA A 16 -2.55 -1.46 -12.52
N TRP A 17 -1.81 -2.55 -12.43
CA TRP A 17 -0.56 -2.73 -13.17
C TRP A 17 -0.78 -2.68 -14.69
N HIS A 18 -1.80 -3.38 -15.20
CA HIS A 18 -2.10 -3.39 -16.63
C HIS A 18 -2.60 -2.02 -17.12
N ILE A 19 -3.44 -1.36 -16.33
CA ILE A 19 -3.90 0.01 -16.63
C ILE A 19 -2.72 0.97 -16.67
N ALA A 20 -1.75 0.85 -15.76
CA ALA A 20 -0.57 1.72 -15.71
C ALA A 20 0.48 1.38 -16.79
N TYR A 21 0.50 0.13 -17.28
CA TYR A 21 1.43 -0.31 -18.31
C TYR A 21 1.03 0.17 -19.70
N LEU A 22 -0.26 0.07 -20.05
CA LEU A 22 -0.81 0.44 -21.36
C LEU A 22 -0.46 1.86 -21.85
N PRO A 23 -0.52 2.92 -21.01
CA PRO A 23 -0.25 4.29 -21.45
C PRO A 23 1.21 4.73 -21.30
N ARG A 24 2.11 3.92 -20.73
CA ARG A 24 3.48 4.37 -20.42
C ARG A 24 4.51 3.93 -21.47
N SER A 25 5.36 4.87 -21.86
CA SER A 25 6.62 4.63 -22.59
C SER A 25 7.75 4.12 -21.68
N GLU A 26 7.61 4.28 -20.36
CA GLU A 26 8.56 3.83 -19.35
C GLU A 26 8.22 2.46 -18.77
N LYS A 27 9.27 1.71 -18.41
CA LYS A 27 9.16 0.34 -17.90
C LYS A 27 8.44 0.32 -16.53
N PRO A 28 7.34 -0.44 -16.38
CA PRO A 28 6.58 -0.49 -15.14
C PRO A 28 7.37 -1.22 -14.04
N VAL A 29 6.97 -0.98 -12.78
CA VAL A 29 7.44 -1.76 -11.64
C VAL A 29 7.07 -3.23 -11.85
N PRO A 30 7.94 -4.22 -11.60
CA PRO A 30 7.60 -5.63 -11.73
C PRO A 30 6.34 -6.02 -10.94
N LEU A 31 5.39 -6.74 -11.57
CA LEU A 31 4.09 -7.10 -10.99
C LEU A 31 4.24 -7.91 -9.69
N ASP A 32 5.25 -8.78 -9.62
CA ASP A 32 5.54 -9.62 -8.46
C ASP A 32 5.81 -8.81 -7.18
N ARG A 33 6.22 -7.53 -7.30
CA ARG A 33 6.41 -6.61 -6.17
C ARG A 33 5.11 -6.00 -5.66
N LEU A 34 4.04 -6.03 -6.45
CA LEU A 34 2.73 -5.47 -6.08
C LEU A 34 1.78 -6.52 -5.49
N LEU A 35 2.03 -7.81 -5.78
CA LEU A 35 1.27 -8.92 -5.23
C LEU A 35 1.48 -9.07 -3.72
N SER A 36 0.43 -9.52 -3.04
CA SER A 36 0.48 -9.86 -1.64
C SER A 36 1.48 -11.01 -1.44
N ARG A 37 2.53 -10.73 -0.68
CA ARG A 37 3.44 -11.75 -0.18
C ARG A 37 3.16 -11.93 1.29
N ALA A 38 3.11 -13.18 1.75
CA ALA A 38 3.18 -13.49 3.16
C ALA A 38 4.61 -13.21 3.66
N ARG A 39 5.00 -11.93 3.70
CA ARG A 39 6.18 -11.52 4.45
C ARG A 39 5.75 -11.42 5.92
N PRO A 40 6.53 -11.95 6.87
CA PRO A 40 6.33 -11.58 8.27
C PRO A 40 6.46 -10.06 8.33
N ARG A 41 5.34 -9.39 8.62
CA ARG A 41 5.37 -7.98 8.99
C ARG A 41 5.75 -7.97 10.46
N GLU A 42 6.81 -7.25 10.78
CA GLU A 42 7.07 -6.90 12.17
C GLU A 42 5.85 -6.14 12.70
N PRO A 43 5.45 -6.41 13.96
CA PRO A 43 4.45 -5.58 14.62
C PRO A 43 4.91 -4.12 14.54
N GLN A 44 3.97 -3.24 14.21
CA GLN A 44 4.24 -1.80 14.20
C GLN A 44 4.65 -1.34 15.61
N THR A 45 5.67 -0.49 15.72
CA THR A 45 6.02 0.11 17.02
C THR A 45 5.01 1.20 17.40
N ASP A 46 4.95 1.56 18.68
CA ASP A 46 4.08 2.62 19.15
C ASP A 46 4.40 3.97 18.47
N GLU A 47 5.69 4.25 18.20
CA GLU A 47 6.09 5.46 17.47
C GLU A 47 5.59 5.43 16.02
N GLU A 48 5.75 4.29 15.32
CA GLU A 48 5.28 4.16 13.94
C GLU A 48 3.76 4.32 13.86
N ALA A 49 3.01 3.80 14.83
CA ALA A 49 1.57 3.96 14.90
C ALA A 49 1.17 5.43 15.08
N PHE A 50 1.87 6.14 15.96
CA PHE A 50 1.65 7.56 16.20
C PHE A 50 1.93 8.42 14.95
N GLU A 51 3.00 8.11 14.22
CA GLU A 51 3.31 8.80 12.96
C GLU A 51 2.25 8.55 11.87
N ILE A 52 1.69 7.33 11.78
CA ILE A 52 0.54 7.09 10.88
C ILE A 52 -0.66 7.95 11.28
N VAL A 53 -0.96 8.07 12.56
CA VAL A 53 -2.07 8.90 13.04
C VAL A 53 -1.85 10.38 12.71
N LYS A 54 -0.63 10.90 12.85
CA LYS A 54 -0.27 12.26 12.40
C LYS A 54 -0.50 12.44 10.90
N LEU A 55 -0.06 11.47 10.10
CA LEU A 55 -0.21 11.51 8.65
C LEU A 55 -1.69 11.52 8.24
N LEU A 56 -2.52 10.70 8.89
CA LEU A 56 -3.96 10.68 8.69
C LEU A 56 -4.59 12.00 9.11
N ASN A 57 -4.24 12.53 10.28
CA ASN A 57 -4.73 13.82 10.76
C ASN A 57 -4.43 14.95 9.75
N ALA A 58 -3.21 15.01 9.24
CA ALA A 58 -2.83 15.97 8.20
C ALA A 58 -3.63 15.79 6.90
N ALA A 59 -3.85 14.55 6.46
CA ALA A 59 -4.62 14.26 5.26
C ALA A 59 -6.10 14.72 5.37
N TYR A 60 -6.66 14.72 6.58
CA TYR A 60 -8.01 15.23 6.86
C TYR A 60 -8.02 16.73 7.22
N GLY A 61 -6.91 17.44 7.07
CA GLY A 61 -6.81 18.89 7.28
C GLY A 61 -6.54 19.32 8.73
N GLY A 62 -6.22 18.38 9.62
CA GLY A 62 -5.76 18.68 10.97
C GLY A 62 -4.31 19.15 10.98
N THR A 63 -3.95 19.93 11.99
CA THR A 63 -2.57 20.39 12.22
C THR A 63 -1.81 19.42 13.10
N ILE A 64 -0.56 19.15 12.73
CA ILE A 64 0.37 18.37 13.56
C ILE A 64 1.12 19.37 14.43
N VAL A 65 0.99 19.25 15.74
CA VAL A 65 1.83 19.99 16.69
C VAL A 65 3.05 19.12 16.99
N THR A 66 4.21 19.57 16.53
CA THR A 66 5.53 18.96 16.76
C THR A 66 5.99 19.10 18.18
#